data_AF-A0A2G5URK2-F1
#
_entry.id   AF-A0A2G5URK2-F1
#
_cell.length_a   1.000
_cell.length_b   1.000
_cell.length_c   1.000
_cell.angle_alpha   90.00
_cell.angle_beta   90.00
_cell.angle_gamma   90.00
#
_symmetry.space_group_name_H-M   'P 1'
#
loop_
_entity.id
_entity.type
_entity.pdbx_description
1 polymer ?
#
loop_
_entity_poly.entity_id
_entity_poly.type
_entity_poly.pdbx_seq_one_letter_code
_entity_poly.pdbx_strand_id
1 'polypeptide(L)'
;MEGGGRYINQIMPHIDIITFFKKFVKESTIDQFLMDNEGPEYDILPMMARGAEFDQNGIVVCQVNTEVHQADEDRKKKFLEIMNQIIEDGRYAFMVAYATVHHRFFFINMEHPICVEKYFSRFFE
;
A
#
# COMPACT_ATOMS: atom_id res chain seq x y z
N MET A 1 2.27 9.12 35.55
CA MET A 1 1.59 8.14 34.69
C MET A 1 0.25 8.75 34.34
N GLU A 2 0.17 9.50 33.26
CA GLU A 2 -1.10 10.04 32.74
C GLU A 2 -1.36 9.41 31.38
N GLY A 3 -2.57 8.89 31.20
CA GLY A 3 -2.97 8.26 29.94
C GLY A 3 -4.17 7.32 30.09
N GLY A 4 -5.18 7.69 30.89
CA GLY A 4 -6.45 6.97 30.97
C GLY A 4 -7.34 7.27 29.77
N GLY A 5 -6.88 6.96 28.56
CA GLY A 5 -7.69 7.10 27.34
C GLY A 5 -8.76 6.01 27.30
N ARG A 6 -10.04 6.39 27.27
CA ARG A 6 -11.14 5.47 26.95
C ARG A 6 -11.45 5.57 25.46
N TYR A 7 -11.44 4.43 24.78
CA TYR A 7 -11.97 4.34 23.42
C TYR A 7 -13.47 4.66 23.45
N ILE A 8 -13.89 5.61 22.61
CA ILE A 8 -15.29 5.97 22.42
C ILE A 8 -15.68 5.64 20.98
N ASN A 9 -16.86 5.07 20.79
CA ASN A 9 -17.38 4.83 19.45
C ASN A 9 -17.81 6.17 18.86
N GLN A 10 -17.22 6.53 17.72
CA GLN A 10 -17.54 7.74 17.00
C GLN A 10 -17.78 7.42 15.53
N ILE A 11 -18.81 8.03 14.95
CA ILE A 11 -19.06 7.94 13.51
C ILE A 11 -18.08 8.90 12.84
N MET A 12 -17.17 8.34 12.05
CA MET A 12 -16.19 9.09 11.27
C MET A 12 -16.56 9.04 9.80
N PRO A 13 -16.63 10.18 9.08
CA PRO A 13 -16.78 10.15 7.63
C PRO A 13 -15.53 9.54 6.99
N HIS A 14 -15.73 8.64 6.03
CA HIS A 14 -14.66 8.03 5.25
C HIS A 14 -14.55 8.71 3.89
N ILE A 15 -13.33 8.91 3.41
CA ILE A 15 -13.01 9.45 2.09
C ILE A 15 -12.24 8.36 1.35
N ASP A 16 -12.62 8.06 0.11
CA ASP A 16 -11.89 7.10 -0.70
C ASP A 16 -10.50 7.64 -1.07
N ILE A 17 -9.54 6.72 -1.19
CA ILE A 17 -8.14 7.08 -1.34
C ILE A 17 -7.83 7.83 -2.65
N ILE A 18 -8.60 7.57 -3.71
CA ILE A 18 -8.45 8.27 -5.00
C ILE A 18 -8.87 9.73 -4.84
N THR A 19 -10.02 9.98 -4.21
CA THR A 19 -10.49 11.33 -3.89
C THR A 19 -9.50 12.05 -2.98
N PHE A 20 -8.96 11.36 -1.96
CA PHE A 20 -7.95 11.92 -1.07
C PHE A 20 -6.73 12.43 -1.87
N PHE A 21 -6.11 11.58 -2.68
CA PHE A 21 -4.94 11.98 -3.47
C PHE A 21 -5.25 13.07 -4.49
N LYS A 22 -6.35 12.94 -5.25
CA LYS A 22 -6.63 13.85 -6.37
C LYS A 22 -7.19 15.20 -5.94
N LYS A 23 -8.06 15.24 -4.93
CA LYS A 23 -8.79 16.47 -4.55
C LYS A 23 -8.15 17.19 -3.37
N PHE A 24 -7.66 16.45 -2.38
CA PHE A 24 -7.13 17.03 -1.16
C PHE A 24 -5.62 17.25 -1.26
N VAL A 25 -4.86 16.19 -1.53
CA VAL A 25 -3.40 16.27 -1.64
C VAL A 25 -2.99 16.95 -2.96
N LYS A 26 -3.72 16.66 -4.04
CA LYS A 26 -3.42 17.09 -5.42
C LYS A 26 -2.05 16.61 -5.89
N GLU A 27 -1.68 15.42 -5.45
CA GLU A 27 -0.45 14.73 -5.86
C GLU A 27 -0.82 13.37 -6.44
N SER A 28 -0.23 13.04 -7.57
CA SER A 28 -0.42 11.77 -8.27
C SER A 28 0.82 10.89 -8.21
N THR A 29 1.98 11.42 -7.84
CA THR A 29 3.20 10.66 -7.64
C THR A 29 3.53 10.59 -6.16
N ILE A 30 3.28 9.42 -5.58
CA ILE A 30 3.52 9.14 -4.17
C ILE A 30 4.86 8.42 -4.05
N ASP A 31 5.81 9.08 -3.40
CA ASP A 31 7.13 8.52 -3.21
C ASP A 31 7.11 7.31 -2.26
N GLN A 32 6.59 7.55 -1.05
CA GLN A 32 6.47 6.54 -0.02
C GLN A 32 5.04 6.50 0.48
N PHE A 33 4.47 5.30 0.47
CA PHE A 33 3.16 5.04 1.03
C PHE A 33 3.29 4.05 2.20
N LEU A 34 3.11 4.57 3.42
CA LEU A 34 3.18 3.80 4.65
C LEU A 34 1.76 3.51 5.11
N MET A 35 1.41 2.22 5.22
CA MET A 35 0.09 1.78 5.64
C MET A 35 0.18 0.79 6.78
N ASP A 36 -0.65 1.01 7.79
CA ASP A 36 -0.90 0.06 8.87
C ASP A 36 -2.26 -0.61 8.62
N ASN A 37 -2.23 -1.83 8.09
CA ASN A 37 -3.43 -2.52 7.65
C ASN A 37 -4.04 -3.31 8.82
N GLU A 38 -4.87 -2.63 9.60
CA GLU A 38 -5.66 -3.22 10.68
C GLU A 38 -7.12 -3.52 10.28
N GLY A 39 -7.62 -2.95 9.17
CA GLY A 39 -9.02 -3.09 8.78
C GLY A 39 -9.30 -2.73 7.31
N PRO A 40 -10.00 -1.63 6.97
CA PRO A 40 -10.40 -1.34 5.59
C PRO A 40 -9.23 -1.20 4.59
N GLU A 41 -8.01 -1.00 5.07
CA GLU A 41 -6.81 -0.77 4.26
C GLU A 41 -6.42 -1.98 3.40
N TYR A 42 -6.94 -3.19 3.70
CA TYR A 42 -6.79 -4.37 2.83
C TYR A 42 -7.32 -4.13 1.41
N ASP A 43 -8.28 -3.22 1.24
CA ASP A 43 -8.87 -2.92 -0.06
C ASP A 43 -8.01 -1.97 -0.89
N ILE A 44 -6.96 -1.36 -0.31
CA ILE A 44 -6.07 -0.42 -1.02
C ILE A 44 -5.02 -1.17 -1.86
N LEU A 45 -4.46 -2.28 -1.36
CA LEU A 45 -3.46 -3.07 -2.10
C LEU A 45 -3.95 -3.55 -3.49
N PRO A 46 -5.18 -4.09 -3.65
CA PRO A 46 -5.69 -4.46 -4.98
C PRO A 46 -5.78 -3.28 -5.94
N MET A 47 -6.03 -2.06 -5.44
CA MET A 47 -6.14 -0.86 -6.27
C MET A 47 -4.83 -0.50 -6.98
N MET A 48 -3.70 -1.07 -6.52
CA MET A 48 -2.37 -0.88 -7.10
C MET A 48 -2.03 -1.89 -8.21
N ALA A 49 -2.85 -2.92 -8.41
CA ALA A 49 -2.63 -3.91 -9.45
C ALA A 49 -2.68 -3.26 -10.85
N ARG A 50 -2.09 -3.92 -11.85
CA ARG A 50 -2.02 -3.40 -13.21
C ARG A 50 -3.42 -3.16 -13.78
N GLY A 51 -3.65 -1.95 -14.28
CA GLY A 51 -4.93 -1.51 -14.84
C GLY A 51 -6.03 -1.22 -13.81
N ALA A 52 -5.73 -1.32 -12.52
CA ALA A 52 -6.67 -1.05 -11.44
C ALA A 52 -6.84 0.46 -11.17
N GLU A 53 -7.47 0.81 -10.06
CA GLU A 53 -7.92 2.17 -9.77
C GLU A 53 -6.79 3.19 -9.74
N PHE A 54 -5.59 2.82 -9.29
CA PHE A 54 -4.45 3.74 -9.26
C PHE A 54 -4.01 4.09 -10.68
N ASP A 55 -3.85 3.09 -11.55
CA ASP A 55 -3.51 3.28 -12.96
C ASP A 55 -4.58 4.10 -13.69
N GLN A 56 -5.86 3.76 -13.50
CA GLN A 56 -7.00 4.46 -14.11
C GLN A 56 -7.05 5.94 -13.71
N ASN A 57 -6.45 6.28 -12.57
CA ASN A 57 -6.43 7.64 -12.04
C ASN A 57 -5.10 8.36 -12.23
N GLY A 58 -4.11 7.73 -12.88
CA GLY A 58 -2.77 8.27 -13.09
C GLY A 58 -1.95 8.38 -11.80
N ILE A 59 -2.28 7.58 -10.79
CA ILE A 59 -1.57 7.56 -9.51
C ILE A 59 -0.41 6.57 -9.61
N VAL A 60 0.80 7.06 -9.33
CA VAL A 60 2.04 6.30 -9.31
C VAL A 60 2.54 6.24 -7.88
N VAL A 61 2.76 5.04 -7.36
CA VAL A 61 3.39 4.84 -6.06
C VAL A 61 4.74 4.17 -6.25
N CYS A 62 5.82 4.78 -5.75
CA CYS A 62 7.17 4.25 -5.92
C CYS A 62 7.57 3.25 -4.85
N GLN A 63 7.32 3.53 -3.58
CA GLN A 63 7.56 2.60 -2.49
C GLN A 63 6.29 2.42 -1.65
N VAL A 64 5.96 1.17 -1.32
CA VAL A 64 4.91 0.85 -0.35
C VAL A 64 5.49 0.04 0.80
N ASN A 65 5.25 0.51 2.01
CA ASN A 65 5.53 -0.23 3.24
C ASN A 65 4.20 -0.49 3.92
N THR A 66 3.83 -1.76 4.02
CA THR A 66 2.58 -2.15 4.66
C THR A 66 2.82 -3.15 5.77
N GLU A 67 2.21 -2.89 6.91
CA GLU A 67 2.11 -3.85 8.02
C GLU A 67 0.74 -4.51 7.96
N VAL A 68 0.72 -5.83 7.80
CA VAL A 68 -0.51 -6.61 7.70
C VAL A 68 -0.73 -7.34 9.02
N HIS A 69 -1.82 -6.98 9.68
CA HIS A 69 -2.21 -7.55 10.97
C HIS A 69 -2.86 -8.93 10.79
N GLN A 70 -3.02 -9.65 11.90
CA GLN A 70 -3.63 -10.97 11.92
C GLN A 70 -5.07 -10.88 11.39
N ALA A 71 -5.29 -11.47 10.22
CA ALA A 71 -6.57 -11.44 9.54
C ALA A 71 -7.35 -12.75 9.77
N ASP A 72 -8.67 -12.70 9.60
CA ASP A 72 -9.49 -13.91 9.48
C ASP A 72 -9.12 -14.70 8.21
N GLU A 73 -9.60 -15.94 8.08
CA GLU A 73 -9.25 -16.81 6.95
C GLU A 73 -9.66 -16.25 5.59
N ASP A 74 -10.73 -15.46 5.52
CA ASP A 74 -11.22 -14.86 4.28
C ASP A 74 -10.32 -13.70 3.83
N ARG A 75 -9.92 -12.84 4.77
CA ARG A 75 -8.94 -11.76 4.51
C ARG A 75 -7.56 -12.32 4.15
N LYS A 76 -7.14 -13.43 4.74
CA LYS A 76 -5.89 -14.12 4.35
C LYS A 76 -5.95 -14.59 2.89
N LYS A 77 -7.04 -15.23 2.48
CA LYS A 77 -7.24 -15.67 1.09
C LYS A 77 -7.22 -14.49 0.13
N LYS A 78 -7.99 -13.44 0.43
CA LYS A 78 -8.03 -12.22 -0.38
C LYS A 78 -6.64 -11.58 -0.49
N PHE A 79 -5.92 -11.46 0.63
CA PHE A 79 -4.55 -10.97 0.64
C PHE A 79 -3.62 -11.81 -0.25
N LEU A 80 -3.70 -13.14 -0.16
CA LEU A 80 -2.88 -14.04 -0.98
C LEU A 80 -3.20 -13.91 -2.47
N GLU A 81 -4.46 -13.77 -2.85
CA GLU A 81 -4.88 -13.52 -4.23
C GLU A 81 -4.30 -12.20 -4.78
N ILE A 82 -4.41 -11.12 -4.00
CA ILE A 82 -3.86 -9.81 -4.35
C ILE A 82 -2.33 -9.89 -4.50
N MET A 83 -1.67 -10.56 -3.56
CA MET A 83 -0.22 -10.74 -3.58
C MET A 83 0.23 -11.51 -4.81
N ASN A 84 -0.46 -12.59 -5.17
CA ASN A 84 -0.16 -13.35 -6.38
C ASN A 84 -0.31 -12.46 -7.62
N GLN A 85 -1.38 -11.67 -7.70
CA GLN A 85 -1.59 -10.75 -8.82
C GLN A 85 -0.47 -9.70 -8.92
N ILE A 86 -0.08 -9.07 -7.82
CA ILE A 86 1.01 -8.07 -7.80
C ILE A 86 2.34 -8.70 -8.24
N ILE A 87 2.61 -9.94 -7.83
CA ILE A 87 3.82 -10.68 -8.20
C ILE A 87 3.78 -11.05 -9.69
N GLU A 88 2.65 -11.55 -10.18
CA GLU A 88 2.45 -11.90 -11.60
C GLU A 88 2.56 -10.68 -12.51
N ASP A 89 2.07 -9.52 -12.08
CA ASP A 89 2.15 -8.26 -12.82
C ASP A 89 3.60 -7.79 -13.01
N GLY A 90 4.54 -8.25 -12.18
CA GLY A 90 5.98 -7.95 -12.28
C GLY A 90 6.37 -6.48 -12.12
N ARG A 91 5.41 -5.61 -11.80
CA ARG A 91 5.61 -4.15 -11.67
C ARG A 91 6.38 -3.78 -10.40
N TYR A 92 6.12 -4.51 -9.31
CA TYR A 92 6.68 -4.24 -8.00
C TYR A 92 7.68 -5.32 -7.61
N ALA A 93 8.90 -4.94 -7.25
CA ALA A 93 9.80 -5.81 -6.50
C ALA A 93 9.21 -6.00 -5.09
N PHE A 94 8.89 -7.24 -4.77
CA PHE A 94 8.36 -7.63 -3.48
C PHE A 94 9.47 -8.10 -2.55
N MET A 95 9.52 -7.54 -1.35
CA MET A 95 10.46 -7.90 -0.30
C MET A 95 9.71 -8.12 1.02
N VAL A 96 10.00 -9.25 1.66
CA VAL A 96 9.53 -9.52 3.03
C VAL A 96 10.61 -9.07 4.00
N ALA A 97 10.31 -8.08 4.85
CA ALA A 97 11.27 -7.64 5.85
C ALA A 97 11.13 -8.38 7.17
N TYR A 98 9.90 -8.72 7.57
CA TYR A 98 9.64 -9.40 8.84
C TYR A 98 8.28 -10.12 8.80
N ALA A 99 8.25 -11.39 9.19
CA ALA A 99 7.03 -12.22 9.22
C ALA A 99 6.88 -12.87 10.59
N THR A 100 6.06 -12.25 11.45
CA THR A 100 5.67 -12.83 12.76
C THR A 100 4.16 -12.70 12.95
N VAL A 101 3.67 -12.15 14.07
CA VAL A 101 2.23 -11.88 14.27
C VAL A 101 1.74 -10.81 13.30
N HIS A 102 2.59 -9.83 13.01
CA HIS A 102 2.40 -8.82 11.98
C HIS A 102 3.39 -9.08 10.86
N HIS A 103 2.92 -8.98 9.62
CA HIS A 103 3.76 -9.18 8.44
C HIS A 103 4.08 -7.83 7.81
N ARG A 104 5.37 -7.51 7.69
CA ARG A 104 5.82 -6.27 7.09
C ARG A 104 6.37 -6.51 5.70
N PHE A 105 5.72 -5.89 4.74
CA PHE A 105 6.01 -6.02 3.32
C PHE A 105 6.49 -4.70 2.75
N PHE A 106 7.45 -4.81 1.83
CA PHE A 106 8.07 -3.70 1.13
C PHE A 106 7.93 -3.94 -0.36
N PHE A 107 7.34 -2.98 -1.06
CA PHE A 107 7.16 -3.00 -2.50
C PHE A 107 7.90 -1.82 -3.11
N ILE A 108 8.70 -2.05 -4.15
CA ILE A 108 9.33 -0.98 -4.91
C ILE A 108 8.90 -1.10 -6.36
N ASN A 109 8.34 -0.03 -6.93
CA ASN A 109 7.96 0.03 -8.33
C ASN A 109 9.20 0.05 -9.22
N MET A 110 9.40 -1.02 -9.99
CA MET A 110 10.54 -1.19 -10.90
C MET A 110 10.19 -0.86 -12.36
N GLU A 111 8.94 -0.49 -12.64
CA GLU A 111 8.46 -0.22 -13.99
C GLU A 111 8.47 1.29 -14.30
N HIS A 112 8.01 2.11 -13.36
CA HIS A 112 7.82 3.53 -13.64
C HIS A 112 9.17 4.28 -13.63
N PRO A 113 9.51 5.06 -14.69
CA PRO A 113 10.84 5.68 -14.83
C PRO A 113 11.25 6.54 -13.64
N ILE A 114 10.33 7.33 -13.07
CA ILE A 114 10.61 8.17 -11.89
C ILE A 114 11.04 7.32 -10.68
N CYS A 115 10.41 6.15 -10.49
CA CYS A 115 10.73 5.27 -9.37
C CYS A 115 12.06 4.55 -9.63
N VAL A 116 12.30 4.10 -10.88
CA VAL A 116 13.56 3.48 -11.27
C VAL A 116 14.73 4.45 -11.10
N GLU A 117 14.59 5.67 -11.61
CA GLU A 117 15.60 6.72 -11.49
C GLU A 117 15.95 6.99 -10.03
N LYS A 118 14.93 7.08 -9.19
CA LYS A 118 15.08 7.43 -7.78
C LYS A 118 15.70 6.32 -6.94
N TYR A 119 15.27 5.07 -7.13
CA TYR A 119 15.63 3.96 -6.26
C TYR A 119 16.76 3.09 -6.82
N PHE A 120 16.96 3.05 -8.13
CA PHE A 120 17.86 2.08 -8.78
C PHE A 120 19.03 2.70 -9.54
N SER A 121 18.91 3.89 -10.15
CA SER A 121 19.98 4.43 -11.01
C SER A 121 21.34 4.54 -10.33
N ARG A 122 21.38 4.86 -9.03
CA ARG A 122 22.63 4.97 -8.25
C ARG A 122 23.42 3.66 -8.12
N PHE A 123 22.81 2.51 -8.40
CA PHE A 123 23.50 1.22 -8.33
C PHE A 123 24.18 0.82 -9.64
N PHE A 124 23.93 1.57 -10.72
CA PHE A 124 24.48 1.31 -12.05
C PHE A 124 25.44 2.40 -12.54
N GLU A 125 25.73 3.38 -11.68
CA GLU A 125 26.80 4.38 -11.82
C GLU A 125 28.11 3.86 -11.21
#